data_AF-A0A0P9G097-F1
#
_entry.id   AF-A0A0P9G097-F1
#
_cell.length_a   1.000
_cell.length_b   1.000
_cell.length_c   1.000
_cell.angle_alpha   90.00
_cell.angle_beta   90.00
_cell.angle_gamma   90.00
#
_symmetry.space_group_name_H-M   'P 1'
#
loop_
_entity.id
_entity.type
_entity.pdbx_description
1 polymer ?
#
loop_
_entity_poly.entity_id
_entity_poly.type
_entity_poly.pdbx_seq_one_letter_code
_entity_poly.pdbx_strand_id
1 'polypeptide(L)'
;MNLEQILAQQLDELNTMADILKQELEAIVARDHESLISVVESKVASLQSIQQRDQHIAKLIVQDGIDKAEYQPTINQINQVLADCKKQNDVNQVAANQSQIASQKLKNILFGKSHTGYDKTGKSFSLPNPIARGLKA
;
A
#
# COMPACT_ATOMS: atom_id res chain seq x y z
N MET A 1 -13.81 17.04 25.37
CA MET A 1 -13.02 17.36 24.16
C MET A 1 -13.94 18.11 23.23
N ASN A 2 -13.57 19.30 22.76
CA ASN A 2 -14.44 20.11 21.88
C ASN A 2 -14.30 19.66 20.41
N LEU A 3 -15.21 20.09 19.53
CA LEU A 3 -15.21 19.68 18.13
C LEU A 3 -13.93 20.09 17.39
N GLU A 4 -13.41 21.28 17.68
CA GLU A 4 -12.16 21.80 17.11
C GLU A 4 -10.96 20.86 17.36
N GLN A 5 -10.76 20.43 18.61
CA GLN A 5 -9.70 19.49 18.98
C GLN A 5 -9.86 18.14 18.27
N ILE A 6 -11.09 17.68 18.08
CA ILE A 6 -11.36 16.39 17.43
C ILE A 6 -11.05 16.48 15.93
N LEU A 7 -11.42 17.58 15.27
CA LEU A 7 -11.09 17.82 13.87
C LEU A 7 -9.58 18.01 13.67
N ALA A 8 -8.89 18.69 14.58
CA ALA A 8 -7.43 18.83 14.52
C ALA A 8 -6.73 17.46 14.63
N GLN A 9 -7.21 16.57 15.51
CA GLN A 9 -6.69 15.21 15.61
C GLN A 9 -6.98 14.37 14.36
N GLN A 10 -8.16 14.51 13.77
CA GLN A 10 -8.48 13.85 12.50
C GLN A 10 -7.51 14.24 11.39
N LEU A 11 -7.17 15.52 11.32
CA LEU A 11 -6.22 16.03 10.35
C LEU A 11 -4.81 15.44 10.56
N ASP A 12 -4.35 15.35 11.81
CA ASP A 12 -3.07 14.75 12.17
C ASP A 12 -2.99 13.26 11.80
N GLU A 13 -4.07 12.52 12.04
CA GLU A 13 -4.16 11.10 11.63
C GLU A 13 -4.13 10.93 10.12
N LEU A 14 -4.80 11.82 9.38
CA LEU A 14 -4.77 11.77 7.92
C LEU A 14 -3.41 12.14 7.35
N ASN A 15 -2.68 13.08 7.98
CA ASN A 15 -1.29 13.36 7.63
C ASN A 15 -0.38 12.16 7.90
N THR A 16 -0.57 11.51 9.06
CA THR A 16 0.14 10.27 9.39
C THR A 16 -0.14 9.17 8.35
N MET A 17 -1.40 9.01 7.95
CA MET A 17 -1.78 8.08 6.87
C MET A 17 -1.10 8.45 5.54
N ALA A 18 -1.02 9.74 5.20
CA ALA A 18 -0.34 10.19 3.99
C ALA A 18 1.16 9.81 3.99
N ASP A 19 1.83 9.92 5.14
CA ASP A 19 3.23 9.52 5.27
C ASP A 19 3.42 8.01 5.25
N ILE A 20 2.51 7.23 5.85
CA ILE A 20 2.49 5.76 5.72
C ILE A 20 2.35 5.36 4.25
N LEU A 21 1.47 6.02 3.49
CA LEU A 21 1.29 5.74 2.06
C LEU A 21 2.53 6.09 1.22
N LYS A 22 3.30 7.14 1.58
CA LYS A 22 4.58 7.42 0.92
C LYS A 22 5.61 6.33 1.21
N GLN A 23 5.72 5.91 2.48
CA GLN A 23 6.61 4.81 2.88
C GLN A 23 6.24 3.49 2.19
N GLU A 24 4.95 3.22 2.01
CA GLU A 24 4.46 2.06 1.26
C GLU A 24 4.96 2.08 -0.18
N LEU A 25 4.86 3.22 -0.86
CA LEU A 25 5.37 3.36 -2.23
C LEU A 25 6.88 3.13 -2.28
N GLU A 26 7.64 3.72 -1.37
CA GLU A 26 9.09 3.57 -1.28
C GLU A 26 9.49 2.11 -1.07
N ALA A 27 8.84 1.40 -0.14
CA ALA A 27 9.08 -0.02 0.12
C ALA A 27 8.74 -0.90 -1.09
N ILE A 28 7.61 -0.62 -1.78
CA ILE A 28 7.22 -1.33 -3.02
C ILE A 28 8.30 -1.14 -4.10
N VAL A 29 8.71 0.10 -4.35
CA VAL A 29 9.70 0.44 -5.38
C VAL A 29 11.06 -0.17 -5.06
N ALA A 30 11.48 -0.12 -3.79
CA ALA A 30 12.72 -0.73 -3.30
C ALA A 30 12.67 -2.26 -3.27
N ARG A 31 11.49 -2.87 -3.41
CA ARG A 31 11.25 -4.31 -3.21
C ARG A 31 11.67 -4.78 -1.82
N ASP A 32 11.51 -3.91 -0.84
CA ASP A 32 11.80 -4.19 0.56
C ASP A 32 10.55 -4.80 1.22
N HIS A 33 10.55 -6.13 1.31
CA HIS A 33 9.42 -6.88 1.82
C HIS A 33 9.30 -6.77 3.35
N GLU A 34 10.41 -6.54 4.04
CA GLU A 34 10.43 -6.42 5.51
C GLU A 34 9.83 -5.09 5.94
N SER A 35 10.26 -3.99 5.30
CA SER A 35 9.65 -2.67 5.50
C SER A 35 8.18 -2.65 5.10
N LEU A 36 7.80 -3.34 4.01
CA LEU A 36 6.40 -3.38 3.56
C LEU A 36 5.46 -4.02 4.59
N ILE A 37 5.90 -5.04 5.32
CA ILE A 37 5.10 -5.67 6.38
C ILE A 37 4.79 -4.66 7.49
N SER A 38 5.83 -3.96 7.98
CA SER A 38 5.68 -2.95 9.04
C SER A 38 4.77 -1.78 8.61
N VAL A 39 4.90 -1.35 7.35
CA VAL A 39 4.06 -0.30 6.78
C VAL A 39 2.59 -0.73 6.70
N VAL A 40 2.31 -1.98 6.32
CA VAL A 40 0.94 -2.52 6.27
C VAL A 40 0.31 -2.58 7.66
N GLU A 41 1.07 -3.03 8.67
CA GLU A 41 0.59 -3.05 10.06
C GLU A 41 0.25 -1.63 10.55
N SER A 42 1.13 -0.67 10.28
CA SER A 42 0.94 0.75 10.61
C SER A 42 -0.30 1.34 9.91
N LYS A 43 -0.50 0.99 8.63
CA LYS A 43 -1.67 1.40 7.83
C LYS A 43 -2.97 0.88 8.42
N VAL A 44 -3.01 -0.40 8.83
CA VAL A 44 -4.19 -1.00 9.46
C VAL A 44 -4.52 -0.32 10.79
N ALA A 45 -3.52 -0.09 11.64
CA ALA A 45 -3.72 0.59 12.92
C ALA A 45 -4.24 2.02 12.73
N SER A 46 -3.65 2.77 11.79
CA SER A 46 -4.08 4.14 11.47
C SER A 46 -5.51 4.18 10.93
N LEU A 47 -5.90 3.24 10.04
CA LEU A 47 -7.28 3.13 9.54
C LEU A 47 -8.29 2.88 10.66
N GLN A 48 -7.97 2.02 11.62
CA GLN A 48 -8.84 1.76 12.77
C GLN A 48 -9.03 3.02 13.61
N SER A 49 -7.95 3.78 13.85
CA SER A 49 -8.01 5.03 14.60
C SER A 49 -8.88 6.08 13.91
N ILE A 50 -8.67 6.28 12.61
CA ILE A 50 -9.47 7.19 11.76
C ILE A 50 -10.96 6.80 11.81
N GLN A 51 -11.28 5.52 11.66
CA GLN A 51 -12.67 5.04 11.69
C GLN A 51 -13.35 5.29 13.05
N GLN A 52 -12.64 5.07 14.16
CA GLN A 52 -13.17 5.36 15.49
C GLN A 52 -13.44 6.85 15.67
N ARG A 53 -12.55 7.70 15.15
CA ARG A 53 -12.68 9.15 15.25
C ARG A 53 -13.79 9.71 14.37
N ASP A 54 -13.95 9.20 13.15
CA ASP A 54 -15.07 9.51 12.27
C ASP A 54 -16.42 9.20 12.94
N GLN A 55 -16.52 8.05 13.61
CA GLN A 55 -17.72 7.69 14.36
C GLN A 55 -17.99 8.64 15.54
N HIS A 56 -16.93 9.12 16.21
CA HIS A 56 -17.05 10.08 17.29
C HIS A 56 -17.52 11.45 16.77
N ILE A 57 -16.92 11.93 15.68
CA ILE A 57 -17.31 13.17 14.99
C ILE A 57 -18.78 13.10 14.57
N ALA A 58 -19.20 11.99 13.95
CA ALA A 58 -20.58 11.79 13.50
C ALA A 58 -21.59 11.89 14.65
N LYS A 59 -21.27 11.30 15.82
CA LYS A 59 -22.13 11.37 17.01
C LYS A 59 -22.26 12.81 17.54
N LEU A 60 -21.16 13.55 17.59
CA LEU A 60 -21.14 14.93 18.08
C LEU A 60 -21.90 15.89 17.16
N ILE A 61 -21.79 15.72 15.85
CA ILE A 61 -22.53 16.52 14.86
C ILE A 61 -24.05 16.31 14.96
N VAL A 62 -24.50 15.12 15.36
CA VAL A 62 -25.93 14.79 15.54
C VAL A 62 -26.47 15.29 16.88
N GLN A 63 -25.63 15.45 17.90
CA GLN A 63 -26.08 15.71 19.26
C GLN A 63 -26.40 17.17 19.58
N ASP A 64 -25.94 18.19 18.83
CA ASP A 64 -26.30 19.59 19.13
C ASP A 64 -26.15 20.57 17.96
N GLY A 65 -26.84 21.71 18.09
CA GLY A 65 -26.89 22.88 17.18
C GLY A 65 -25.57 23.64 17.02
N ILE A 66 -24.51 22.90 16.66
CA ILE A 66 -23.19 23.42 16.35
C ILE A 66 -23.26 24.17 15.02
N ASP A 67 -22.86 25.44 15.03
CA ASP A 67 -22.69 26.21 13.79
C ASP A 67 -21.50 25.64 13.00
N LYS A 68 -21.83 24.88 11.96
CA LYS A 68 -20.83 24.23 11.09
C LYS A 68 -19.98 25.25 10.32
N ALA A 69 -20.42 26.50 10.21
CA ALA A 69 -19.72 27.53 9.45
C ALA A 69 -18.32 27.82 10.01
N GLU A 70 -18.16 27.78 11.33
CA GLU A 70 -16.88 28.03 12.01
C GLU A 70 -15.84 26.93 11.72
N TYR A 71 -16.29 25.68 11.55
CA TYR A 71 -15.42 24.52 11.34
C TYR A 71 -15.23 24.16 9.86
N GLN A 72 -15.93 24.86 8.96
CA GLN A 72 -15.92 24.58 7.54
C GLN A 72 -14.51 24.63 6.90
N PRO A 73 -13.61 25.56 7.29
CA PRO A 73 -12.23 25.55 6.78
C PRO A 73 -11.49 24.25 7.12
N THR A 74 -11.57 23.80 8.37
CA THR A 74 -10.91 22.58 8.85
C THR A 74 -11.51 21.34 8.20
N ILE A 75 -12.83 21.29 8.03
CA ILE A 75 -13.52 20.20 7.32
C ILE A 75 -13.07 20.13 5.86
N ASN A 76 -12.94 21.27 5.19
CA ASN A 76 -12.46 21.31 3.80
C ASN A 76 -11.01 20.80 3.71
N GLN A 77 -10.16 21.16 4.67
CA GLN A 77 -8.78 20.67 4.73
C GLN A 77 -8.73 19.15 4.93
N ILE A 78 -9.51 18.61 5.87
CA ILE A 78 -9.64 17.16 6.10
C ILE A 78 -10.06 16.44 4.80
N ASN A 79 -11.07 16.96 4.10
CA ASN A 79 -11.54 16.39 2.85
C ASN A 79 -10.48 16.41 1.75
N GLN A 80 -9.68 17.49 1.68
CA GLN A 80 -8.57 17.59 0.74
C GLN A 80 -7.50 16.54 1.02
N VAL A 81 -7.03 16.43 2.27
CA VAL A 81 -6.02 15.42 2.65
C VAL A 81 -6.55 14.01 2.43
N LEU A 82 -7.83 13.75 2.71
CA LEU A 82 -8.46 12.46 2.43
C LEU A 82 -8.46 12.14 0.92
N ALA A 83 -8.75 13.12 0.07
CA ALA A 83 -8.69 12.94 -1.38
C ALA A 83 -7.26 12.63 -1.85
N ASP A 84 -6.27 13.30 -1.27
CA ASP A 84 -4.85 13.06 -1.57
C ASP A 84 -4.40 11.68 -1.11
N CYS A 85 -4.79 11.24 0.09
CA CYS A 85 -4.56 9.88 0.58
C CYS A 85 -5.17 8.81 -0.33
N LYS A 86 -6.40 9.02 -0.83
CA LYS A 86 -7.04 8.10 -1.78
C LYS A 86 -6.25 8.00 -3.07
N LYS A 87 -5.87 9.14 -3.64
CA LYS A 87 -5.06 9.19 -4.85
C LYS A 87 -3.71 8.49 -4.67
N GLN A 88 -3.04 8.70 -3.54
CA GLN A 88 -1.77 8.03 -3.25
C GLN A 88 -1.95 6.52 -3.08
N ASN A 89 -3.02 6.08 -2.42
CA ASN A 89 -3.32 4.66 -2.29
C ASN A 89 -3.56 3.99 -3.66
N ASP A 90 -4.22 4.67 -4.59
CA ASP A 90 -4.39 4.17 -5.96
C ASP A 90 -3.05 4.03 -6.69
N VAL A 91 -2.14 5.00 -6.52
CA VAL A 91 -0.76 4.94 -7.03
C VAL A 91 -0.03 3.73 -6.46
N ASN A 92 -0.13 3.50 -5.15
CA ASN A 92 0.52 2.37 -4.48
C ASN A 92 -0.03 1.03 -5.00
N GLN A 93 -1.34 0.93 -5.22
CA GLN A 93 -1.97 -0.27 -5.79
C GLN A 93 -1.43 -0.56 -7.20
N VAL A 94 -1.29 0.46 -8.04
CA VAL A 94 -0.69 0.31 -9.39
C VAL A 94 0.77 -0.14 -9.28
N ALA A 95 1.55 0.46 -8.40
CA ALA A 95 2.96 0.11 -8.19
C ALA A 95 3.15 -1.34 -7.69
N ALA A 96 2.30 -1.78 -6.76
CA ALA A 96 2.29 -3.15 -6.25
C ALA A 96 1.97 -4.16 -7.36
N ASN A 97 0.92 -3.90 -8.15
CA ASN A 97 0.53 -4.73 -9.29
C ASN A 97 1.66 -4.82 -10.32
N GLN A 98 2.31 -3.70 -10.64
CA GLN A 98 3.41 -3.66 -11.58
C GLN A 98 4.61 -4.47 -11.09
N SER A 99 4.91 -4.40 -9.79
CA SER A 99 5.97 -5.18 -9.14
C SER A 99 5.67 -6.68 -9.21
N GLN A 100 4.42 -7.09 -8.98
CA GLN A 100 4.00 -8.48 -9.12
C GLN A 100 4.13 -8.99 -10.56
N ILE A 101 3.68 -8.22 -11.55
CA ILE A 101 3.82 -8.56 -12.97
C ILE A 101 5.29 -8.73 -13.35
N ALA A 102 6.16 -7.83 -12.89
CA ALA A 102 7.60 -7.92 -13.15
C ALA A 102 8.21 -9.18 -12.56
N SER A 103 7.89 -9.52 -11.31
CA SER A 103 8.34 -10.75 -10.66
C SER A 103 7.83 -12.00 -11.37
N GLN A 104 6.57 -12.00 -11.82
CA GLN A 104 6.02 -13.12 -12.60
C GLN A 104 6.70 -13.26 -13.98
N LYS A 105 6.99 -12.15 -14.66
CA LYS A 105 7.76 -12.16 -15.92
C LYS A 105 9.16 -12.73 -15.70
N LEU A 106 9.85 -12.30 -14.63
CA LEU A 106 11.16 -12.85 -14.28
C LEU A 106 11.09 -14.35 -14.01
N LYS A 107 10.10 -14.81 -13.23
CA LYS A 107 9.84 -16.23 -12.99
C LYS A 107 9.62 -16.99 -14.31
N ASN A 108 8.84 -16.43 -15.23
CA ASN A 108 8.60 -17.04 -16.54
C ASN A 108 9.88 -17.08 -17.40
N ILE A 109 10.75 -16.08 -17.32
CA ILE A 109 12.05 -16.09 -18.02
C ILE A 109 12.98 -17.17 -17.44
N LEU A 110 13.07 -17.25 -16.12
CA LEU A 110 13.97 -18.18 -15.42
C LEU A 110 13.49 -19.64 -15.50
N PHE A 111 12.18 -19.87 -15.45
CA PHE A 111 11.61 -21.21 -15.29
C PHE A 111 10.60 -21.62 -16.37
N GLY A 112 10.09 -20.66 -17.16
CA GLY A 112 8.99 -20.88 -18.10
C GLY A 112 9.40 -21.34 -19.50
N LYS A 113 10.70 -21.37 -19.81
CA LYS A 113 11.22 -22.06 -21.00
C LYS A 113 12.00 -23.29 -20.56
N SER A 114 11.40 -24.47 -20.71
CA SER A 114 12.16 -25.70 -20.91
C SER A 114 13.21 -25.42 -21.97
N HIS A 115 14.47 -25.33 -21.57
CA HIS A 115 15.57 -25.12 -22.51
C HIS A 115 15.64 -26.40 -23.36
N THR A 116 15.15 -26.37 -24.58
CA THR A 116 15.45 -27.42 -25.55
C THR A 116 16.92 -27.26 -25.93
N GLY A 117 17.77 -28.13 -25.41
CA GLY A 117 19.12 -28.33 -25.92
C GLY A 117 19.06 -29.31 -27.09
N TYR A 118 19.99 -29.18 -28.03
CA TYR A 118 20.24 -30.23 -29.02
C TYR A 118 21.43 -31.04 -28.55
N ASP A 119 21.30 -32.37 -28.52
CA ASP A 119 22.47 -33.23 -28.30
C ASP A 119 23.41 -33.19 -29.53
N LYS A 120 24.59 -33.82 -29.42
CA LYS A 120 25.57 -33.90 -30.52
C LYS A 120 25.03 -34.63 -31.78
N THR A 121 23.84 -35.22 -31.70
CA THR A 121 23.15 -35.92 -32.79
C THR A 121 21.94 -35.14 -33.33
N GLY A 122 21.70 -33.92 -32.85
CA GLY A 122 20.59 -33.06 -33.27
C GLY A 122 19.24 -33.43 -32.67
N LYS A 123 19.18 -34.32 -31.67
CA LYS A 123 17.92 -34.63 -30.97
C LYS A 123 17.64 -33.58 -29.91
N SER A 124 16.43 -33.03 -29.97
CA SER A 124 15.90 -32.10 -28.98
C SER A 124 15.74 -32.82 -27.64
N PHE A 125 16.40 -32.33 -26.60
CA PHE A 125 16.17 -32.80 -25.23
C PHE A 125 15.81 -31.62 -24.34
N SER A 126 14.91 -31.85 -23.38
CA SER A 126 14.62 -30.87 -22.34
C SER A 126 15.80 -30.83 -21.37
N LEU A 127 16.55 -29.73 -21.36
CA LEU A 127 17.56 -29.48 -20.34
C LEU A 127 16.84 -29.34 -18.99
N PRO A 128 17.14 -30.20 -18.00
CA PRO A 128 16.72 -29.94 -16.64
C PRO A 128 17.35 -28.63 -16.19
N ASN A 129 16.55 -27.81 -15.49
CA ASN A 129 16.92 -26.50 -14.97
C ASN A 129 18.37 -26.49 -14.41
N PRO A 130 19.32 -25.74 -15.01
CA PRO A 130 20.74 -25.84 -14.65
C PRO A 130 21.04 -25.40 -13.21
N ILE A 131 20.15 -24.62 -12.58
CA ILE A 131 20.30 -24.14 -11.19
C ILE A 131 19.96 -25.23 -10.16
N ALA A 132 19.14 -26.24 -10.52
CA ALA A 132 18.77 -27.31 -9.59
C ALA A 132 19.90 -28.30 -9.27
N ARG A 133 21.04 -28.25 -10.00
CA ARG A 133 22.23 -29.05 -9.68
C ARG A 133 23.14 -28.42 -8.61
N GLY A 134 22.96 -27.14 -8.30
CA GLY A 134 23.83 -26.42 -7.33
C GLY A 134 23.29 -26.34 -5.91
N LEU A 135 22.02 -26.70 -5.67
CA LEU A 135 21.39 -26.71 -4.34
C LEU A 135 21.22 -28.15 -3.86
N LYS A 136 22.34 -28.78 -3.46
CA LYS A 136 22.31 -29.88 -2.50
C LYS A 136 23.12 -29.43 -1.29
N ALA A 137 22.43 -29.34 -0.15
CA ALA A 137 23.06 -29.42 1.16
C ALA A 137 23.72 -30.79 1.34
#